data_AF-A0A4R7BBQ1-F1
#
_entry.id   AF-A0A4R7BBQ1-F1
#
_cell.length_a   1.000
_cell.length_b   1.000
_cell.length_c   1.000
_cell.angle_alpha   90.00
_cell.angle_beta   90.00
_cell.angle_gamma   90.00
#
_symmetry.space_group_name_H-M   'P 1'
#
loop_
_entity.id
_entity.type
_entity.pdbx_description
1 polymer ?
#
loop_
_entity_poly.entity_id
_entity_poly.type
_entity_poly.pdbx_seq_one_letter_code
_entity_poly.pdbx_strand_id
1 'polypeptide(L)'
;MKRLSSPSRVARIVWLVILSAVLALSLIAYQAVSTIRSVPALFQRNAQLKAQGYYVGEFEFKMLASQQYLNDGQYLRAFSTLRRIRDEMQPPVALPQMPPHASAEQQMAFLLAQQDPATGAFMDRHYPLFSYIAPTCNVVEALRQLAATTGRPLKLKYPLTFLGRIDTPATLVPYLDSLLYLNETSARLPGPGPYGPGVSELACVQELEDAGLYRFSEAWKSTLLRWLNSTQDPATGYWGARIGSPAHWRQNPDINSTFHIIKLMLDEQGNNLRPDFPLRHGDALANSILQSMSGPMPDEADEQHAWGLNQSQGAKILTRYLWPHLTPAVQDKIRRQLLLTQLQFDRLYRPADGGFAYYAADAKADLDGTGLVLMAFKTMGRLPGTLERSRLWGEPAARALTPRIHSVAQWGRVALPSAAGTDLQFLRVYRDRLPASADWAEQVPARIVYPADATGRDLLEVRQGLIRYLRADQSRFGNWTSVDHLREFPLALTRKLPIVAIERGRLDLAAAAGGNPPVRQLYVVAYDIAQRPLSVDLYRR
;
A
#
# COMPACT_ATOMS: atom_id res chain seq x y z
N MET A 1 -51.38 -34.48 47.21
CA MET A 1 -50.52 -33.28 47.12
C MET A 1 -49.23 -33.55 47.89
N LYS A 2 -48.12 -33.86 47.21
CA LYS A 2 -46.80 -34.02 47.87
C LYS A 2 -46.22 -32.63 48.19
N ARG A 3 -46.06 -32.31 49.48
CA ARG A 3 -45.32 -31.12 49.92
C ARG A 3 -43.86 -31.27 49.50
N LEU A 4 -43.43 -30.46 48.53
CA LEU A 4 -42.01 -30.28 48.23
C LEU A 4 -41.32 -29.74 49.49
N SER A 5 -40.39 -30.50 50.03
CA SER A 5 -39.56 -30.07 51.16
C SER A 5 -38.78 -28.83 50.76
N SER A 6 -38.86 -27.78 51.58
CA SER A 6 -38.11 -26.55 51.29
C SER A 6 -36.62 -26.88 51.27
N PRO A 7 -35.84 -26.44 50.26
CA PRO A 7 -34.41 -26.68 50.22
C PRO A 7 -33.76 -26.17 51.51
N SER A 8 -32.82 -26.96 52.06
CA SER A 8 -32.07 -26.60 53.25
C SER A 8 -31.42 -25.23 53.05
N ARG A 9 -31.21 -24.46 54.14
CA ARG A 9 -30.57 -23.13 54.05
C ARG A 9 -29.24 -23.17 53.28
N VAL A 10 -28.49 -24.26 53.45
CA VAL A 10 -27.23 -24.53 52.74
C VAL A 10 -27.46 -24.66 51.22
N ALA A 11 -28.47 -25.40 50.78
CA ALA A 11 -28.79 -25.53 49.36
C ALA A 11 -29.19 -24.18 48.72
N ARG A 12 -29.91 -23.31 49.44
CA ARG A 12 -30.25 -21.96 48.95
C ARG A 12 -29.03 -21.06 48.81
N ILE A 13 -28.09 -21.13 49.77
CA ILE A 13 -26.84 -20.36 49.72
C ILE A 13 -25.98 -20.82 48.53
N VAL A 14 -25.83 -22.13 48.33
CA VAL A 14 -25.09 -22.69 47.18
C VAL A 14 -25.71 -22.26 45.86
N TRP A 15 -27.04 -22.32 45.73
CA TRP A 15 -27.74 -21.84 44.54
C TRP A 15 -27.55 -20.35 44.28
N LEU A 16 -27.57 -19.51 45.32
CA LEU A 16 -27.31 -18.07 45.19
C LEU A 16 -25.88 -17.77 44.74
N VAL A 17 -24.89 -18.52 45.25
CA VAL A 17 -23.48 -18.39 44.82
C VAL A 17 -23.32 -18.80 43.37
N ILE A 18 -23.89 -19.94 42.95
CA ILE A 18 -23.85 -20.41 41.56
C ILE A 18 -24.53 -19.40 40.64
N LEU A 19 -25.72 -18.91 41.00
CA LEU A 19 -26.45 -17.92 40.21
C LEU A 19 -25.68 -16.61 40.09
N SER A 20 -25.05 -16.14 41.18
CA SER A 20 -24.22 -14.94 41.16
C SER A 20 -22.97 -15.10 40.30
N ALA A 21 -22.33 -16.27 40.35
CA ALA A 21 -21.20 -16.59 39.48
C ALA A 21 -21.61 -16.65 38.00
N VAL A 22 -22.75 -17.27 37.68
CA VAL A 22 -23.30 -17.32 36.30
C VAL A 22 -23.65 -15.92 35.81
N LEU A 23 -24.27 -15.08 36.64
CA LEU A 23 -24.59 -13.69 36.28
C LEU A 23 -23.32 -12.86 36.06
N ALA A 24 -22.31 -13.02 36.93
CA ALA A 24 -21.03 -12.33 36.78
C ALA A 24 -20.31 -12.77 35.49
N LEU A 25 -20.26 -14.07 35.21
CA LEU A 25 -19.69 -14.61 33.96
C LEU A 25 -20.47 -14.14 32.72
N SER A 26 -21.79 -14.12 32.79
CA SER A 26 -22.64 -13.62 31.69
C SER A 26 -22.43 -12.13 31.44
N LEU A 27 -22.26 -11.33 32.51
CA LEU A 27 -21.96 -9.90 32.40
C LEU A 27 -20.57 -9.66 31.81
N ILE A 28 -19.57 -10.44 32.23
CA ILE A 28 -18.21 -10.40 31.67
C ILE A 28 -18.24 -10.77 30.19
N ALA A 29 -18.94 -11.85 29.82
CA ALA A 29 -19.10 -12.28 28.43
C ALA A 29 -19.83 -11.23 27.58
N TYR A 30 -20.91 -10.64 28.11
CA TYR A 30 -21.63 -9.55 27.44
C TYR A 30 -20.75 -8.33 27.22
N GLN A 31 -19.98 -7.91 28.24
CA GLN A 31 -19.04 -6.79 28.12
C GLN A 31 -17.93 -7.09 27.11
N ALA A 32 -17.40 -8.30 27.07
CA ALA A 32 -16.40 -8.73 26.09
C ALA A 32 -16.96 -8.67 24.65
N VAL A 33 -18.15 -9.24 24.42
CA VAL A 33 -18.82 -9.23 23.10
C VAL A 33 -19.15 -7.80 22.66
N SER A 34 -19.70 -6.98 23.56
CA SER A 34 -20.00 -5.57 23.27
C SER A 34 -18.74 -4.78 22.91
N THR A 35 -17.64 -5.00 23.63
CA THR A 35 -16.36 -4.33 23.39
C THR A 35 -15.78 -4.72 22.02
N ILE A 36 -15.79 -6.02 21.67
CA ILE A 36 -15.33 -6.49 20.34
C ILE A 36 -16.21 -5.92 19.23
N ARG A 37 -17.53 -5.91 19.39
CA ARG A 37 -18.47 -5.34 18.41
C ARG A 37 -18.30 -3.83 18.22
N SER A 38 -17.68 -3.14 19.18
CA SER A 38 -17.42 -1.69 19.07
C SER A 38 -16.22 -1.33 18.19
N VAL A 39 -15.35 -2.29 17.84
CA VAL A 39 -14.13 -2.03 17.07
C VAL A 39 -14.39 -1.29 15.75
N PRO A 40 -15.36 -1.69 14.89
CA PRO A 40 -15.66 -0.93 13.67
C PRO A 40 -16.06 0.52 13.94
N ALA A 41 -16.83 0.76 15.00
CA ALA A 41 -17.24 2.11 15.40
C ALA A 41 -16.04 2.96 15.87
N LEU A 42 -15.03 2.35 16.49
CA LEU A 42 -13.77 3.04 16.83
C LEU A 42 -13.03 3.48 15.57
N PHE A 43 -12.88 2.62 14.56
CA PHE A 43 -12.25 3.01 13.30
C PHE A 43 -13.02 4.13 12.57
N GLN A 44 -14.35 4.07 12.56
CA GLN A 44 -15.19 5.14 12.01
C GLN A 44 -14.98 6.46 12.78
N ARG A 45 -14.93 6.39 14.11
CA ARG A 45 -14.69 7.57 14.95
C ARG A 45 -13.29 8.14 14.73
N ASN A 46 -12.28 7.30 14.56
CA ASN A 46 -10.91 7.71 14.21
C ASN A 46 -10.92 8.50 12.90
N ALA A 47 -11.58 7.98 11.86
CA ALA A 47 -11.70 8.67 10.58
C ALA A 47 -12.40 10.03 10.70
N GLN A 48 -13.49 10.11 11.49
CA GLN A 48 -14.18 11.38 11.76
C GLN A 48 -13.28 12.39 12.48
N LEU A 49 -12.54 11.95 13.50
CA LEU A 49 -11.63 12.80 14.26
C LEU A 49 -10.47 13.29 13.38
N LYS A 50 -9.86 12.42 12.57
CA LYS A 50 -8.85 12.80 11.56
C LYS A 50 -9.41 13.87 10.61
N ALA A 51 -10.63 13.68 10.09
CA ALA A 51 -11.27 14.63 9.18
C ALA A 51 -11.59 15.98 9.84
N GLN A 52 -11.79 16.01 11.15
CA GLN A 52 -11.97 17.22 11.95
C GLN A 52 -10.63 17.90 12.33
N GLY A 53 -9.49 17.32 11.95
CA GLY A 53 -8.16 17.87 12.23
C GLY A 53 -7.57 17.49 13.59
N TYR A 54 -8.17 16.51 14.29
CA TYR A 54 -7.62 15.99 15.55
C TYR A 54 -6.44 15.05 15.30
N TYR A 55 -5.45 15.13 16.18
CA TYR A 55 -4.32 14.22 16.19
C TYR A 55 -4.72 12.90 16.85
N VAL A 56 -4.65 11.83 16.06
CA VAL A 56 -4.95 10.45 16.46
C VAL A 56 -3.93 9.48 15.86
N GLY A 57 -2.67 9.95 15.70
CA GLY A 57 -1.58 9.17 15.09
C GLY A 57 -1.24 7.87 15.83
N GLU A 58 -1.61 7.77 17.10
CA GLU A 58 -1.38 6.60 17.96
C GLU A 58 -2.47 5.52 17.85
N PHE A 59 -3.66 5.86 17.32
CA PHE A 59 -4.86 5.04 17.45
C PHE A 59 -4.67 3.58 16.98
N GLU A 60 -4.10 3.40 15.79
CA GLU A 60 -3.92 2.07 15.19
C GLU A 60 -2.95 1.22 16.03
N PHE A 61 -1.90 1.83 16.60
CA PHE A 61 -0.95 1.13 17.46
C PHE A 61 -1.53 0.80 18.85
N LYS A 62 -2.42 1.65 19.37
CA LYS A 62 -3.21 1.35 20.59
C LYS A 62 -4.14 0.15 20.37
N MET A 63 -4.73 0.02 19.18
CA MET A 63 -5.54 -1.15 18.81
C MET A 63 -4.69 -2.42 18.72
N LEU A 64 -3.50 -2.36 18.12
CA LEU A 64 -2.58 -3.51 18.04
C LEU A 64 -2.09 -3.95 19.42
N ALA A 65 -1.92 -3.04 20.39
CA ALA A 65 -1.65 -3.42 21.78
C ALA A 65 -2.78 -4.25 22.39
N SER A 66 -4.03 -3.94 22.09
CA SER A 66 -5.17 -4.75 22.53
C SER A 66 -5.12 -6.15 21.89
N GLN A 67 -4.72 -6.25 20.62
CA GLN A 67 -4.49 -7.52 19.94
C GLN A 67 -3.35 -8.32 20.59
N GLN A 68 -2.24 -7.69 20.98
CA GLN A 68 -1.18 -8.38 21.74
C GLN A 68 -1.70 -8.92 23.07
N TYR A 69 -2.47 -8.13 23.82
CA TYR A 69 -3.02 -8.62 25.09
C TYR A 69 -3.99 -9.80 24.90
N LEU A 70 -4.76 -9.83 23.81
CA LEU A 70 -5.55 -11.01 23.44
C LEU A 70 -4.66 -12.19 23.05
N ASN A 71 -3.56 -11.92 22.34
CA ASN A 71 -2.56 -12.92 21.96
C ASN A 71 -1.95 -13.63 23.18
N ASP A 72 -1.66 -12.85 24.22
CA ASP A 72 -1.04 -13.31 25.46
C ASP A 72 -2.04 -13.91 26.46
N GLY A 73 -3.32 -14.01 26.11
CA GLY A 73 -4.38 -14.45 27.02
C GLY A 73 -4.73 -13.45 28.13
N GLN A 74 -4.26 -12.21 28.04
CA GLN A 74 -4.53 -11.11 28.98
C GLN A 74 -5.88 -10.42 28.64
N TYR A 75 -6.97 -11.19 28.59
CA TYR A 75 -8.28 -10.72 28.12
C TYR A 75 -8.82 -9.49 28.86
N LEU A 76 -8.71 -9.45 30.20
CA LEU A 76 -9.16 -8.29 30.99
C LEU A 76 -8.39 -7.02 30.63
N ARG A 77 -7.09 -7.15 30.36
CA ARG A 77 -6.24 -6.04 29.93
C ARG A 77 -6.59 -5.59 28.52
N ALA A 78 -6.86 -6.51 27.60
CA ALA A 78 -7.33 -6.19 26.26
C ALA A 78 -8.64 -5.39 26.29
N PHE A 79 -9.65 -5.87 27.02
CA PHE A 79 -10.96 -5.21 27.07
C PHE A 79 -10.94 -3.86 27.79
N SER A 80 -10.17 -3.74 28.87
CA SER A 80 -9.97 -2.45 29.54
C SER A 80 -9.20 -1.46 28.65
N THR A 81 -8.25 -1.93 27.85
CA THR A 81 -7.53 -1.10 26.86
C THR A 81 -8.48 -0.61 25.76
N LEU A 82 -9.32 -1.49 25.19
CA LEU A 82 -10.32 -1.09 24.18
C LEU A 82 -11.33 -0.08 24.73
N ARG A 83 -11.77 -0.28 25.99
CA ARG A 83 -12.64 0.68 26.69
C ARG A 83 -11.95 2.04 26.84
N ARG A 84 -10.70 2.04 27.29
CA ARG A 84 -9.90 3.26 27.43
C ARG A 84 -9.77 4.00 26.10
N ILE A 85 -9.45 3.29 25.02
CA ILE A 85 -9.38 3.88 23.66
C ILE A 85 -10.70 4.51 23.28
N ARG A 86 -11.82 3.80 23.47
CA ARG A 86 -13.15 4.33 23.20
C ARG A 86 -13.43 5.62 23.96
N ASP A 87 -13.11 5.65 25.25
CA ASP A 87 -13.36 6.79 26.11
C ASP A 87 -12.46 7.98 25.73
N GLU A 88 -11.20 7.74 25.33
CA GLU A 88 -10.27 8.75 24.76
C GLU A 88 -10.79 9.39 23.46
N MET A 89 -11.66 8.69 22.71
CA MET A 89 -12.21 9.17 21.43
C MET A 89 -13.54 9.93 21.56
N GLN A 90 -14.10 10.03 22.77
CA GLN A 90 -15.33 10.79 23.02
C GLN A 90 -15.02 12.28 23.30
N PRO A 91 -15.75 13.23 22.69
CA PRO A 91 -15.70 14.62 23.12
C PRO A 91 -16.24 14.75 24.56
N PRO A 92 -15.64 15.59 25.44
CA PRO A 92 -14.60 16.57 25.18
C PRO A 92 -13.24 16.18 25.80
N VAL A 93 -12.83 14.90 25.72
CA VAL A 93 -11.43 14.57 26.03
C VAL A 93 -10.58 15.35 25.04
N ALA A 94 -9.70 16.23 25.55
CA ALA A 94 -8.98 17.24 24.80
C ALA A 94 -7.93 16.62 23.86
N LEU A 95 -8.38 15.92 22.82
CA LEU A 95 -7.53 15.49 21.73
C LEU A 95 -6.90 16.74 21.11
N PRO A 96 -5.55 16.78 20.99
CA PRO A 96 -4.89 17.90 20.36
C PRO A 96 -5.39 18.07 18.92
N GLN A 97 -5.77 19.28 18.55
CA GLN A 97 -6.21 19.60 17.20
C GLN A 97 -5.15 20.46 16.51
N MET A 98 -4.77 20.08 15.29
CA MET A 98 -3.85 20.90 14.50
C MET A 98 -4.53 22.23 14.18
N PRO A 99 -3.85 23.38 14.35
CA PRO A 99 -4.44 24.67 13.98
C PRO A 99 -4.85 24.69 12.50
N PRO A 100 -6.02 25.27 12.15
CA PRO A 100 -6.40 25.43 10.76
C PRO A 100 -5.37 26.30 10.05
N HIS A 101 -4.97 25.90 8.84
CA HIS A 101 -3.97 26.60 8.03
C HIS A 101 -2.60 26.79 8.73
N ALA A 102 -2.19 25.84 9.58
CA ALA A 102 -0.90 25.88 10.25
C ALA A 102 0.27 26.02 9.25
N SER A 103 1.13 27.01 9.48
CA SER A 103 2.45 27.13 8.87
C SER A 103 3.32 25.90 9.16
N ALA A 104 4.39 25.69 8.38
CA ALA A 104 5.31 24.57 8.61
C ALA A 104 5.91 24.61 10.03
N GLU A 105 6.20 25.80 10.56
CA GLU A 105 6.67 26.01 11.93
C GLU A 105 5.63 25.61 12.97
N GLN A 106 4.35 25.98 12.76
CA GLN A 106 3.25 25.61 13.64
C GLN A 106 3.00 24.09 13.62
N GLN A 107 3.06 23.46 12.44
CA GLN A 107 2.96 22.00 12.31
C GLN A 107 4.10 21.30 13.05
N MET A 108 5.34 21.77 12.89
CA MET A 108 6.50 21.22 13.58
C MET A 108 6.36 21.34 15.10
N ALA A 109 5.94 22.51 15.59
CA ALA A 109 5.72 22.73 17.02
C ALA A 109 4.60 21.86 17.59
N PHE A 110 3.51 21.68 16.83
CA PHE A 110 2.38 20.83 17.20
C PHE A 110 2.81 19.37 17.33
N LEU A 111 3.50 18.82 16.33
CA LEU A 111 3.98 17.44 16.35
C LEU A 111 4.94 17.21 17.51
N LEU A 112 5.92 18.09 17.72
CA LEU A 112 6.85 18.02 18.85
C LEU A 112 6.14 18.06 20.22
N ALA A 113 4.95 18.66 20.32
CA ALA A 113 4.16 18.65 21.55
C ALA A 113 3.52 17.29 21.88
N GLN A 114 3.46 16.37 20.91
CA GLN A 114 2.91 15.02 21.11
C GLN A 114 3.93 14.03 21.67
N GLN A 115 5.19 14.44 21.86
CA GLN A 115 6.23 13.55 22.37
C GLN A 115 6.06 13.31 23.88
N ASP A 116 5.97 12.04 24.29
CA ASP A 116 5.86 11.68 25.70
C ASP A 116 7.20 11.95 26.43
N PRO A 117 7.20 12.68 27.57
CA PRO A 117 8.42 13.05 28.27
C PRO A 117 9.14 11.88 28.96
N ALA A 118 8.43 10.80 29.29
CA ALA A 118 9.03 9.68 30.02
C ALA A 118 9.73 8.69 29.08
N THR A 119 9.14 8.45 27.91
CA THR A 119 9.66 7.47 26.94
C THR A 119 10.40 8.13 25.78
N GLY A 120 10.11 9.41 25.50
CA GLY A 120 10.51 10.08 24.27
C GLY A 120 9.77 9.63 23.02
N ALA A 121 8.86 8.66 23.12
CA ALA A 121 8.09 8.19 21.97
C ALA A 121 6.97 9.17 21.60
N PHE A 122 6.52 9.13 20.34
CA PHE A 122 5.26 9.75 19.92
C PHE A 122 4.10 8.78 20.14
N MET A 123 4.02 8.25 21.36
CA MET A 123 3.08 7.22 21.78
C MET A 123 2.87 7.28 23.30
N ASP A 124 1.64 7.03 23.74
CA ASP A 124 1.30 6.91 25.15
C ASP A 124 2.11 5.80 25.85
N ARG A 125 2.81 6.19 26.93
CA ARG A 125 3.69 5.35 27.76
C ARG A 125 3.01 4.12 28.41
N HIS A 126 1.69 4.06 28.46
CA HIS A 126 0.98 2.94 29.08
C HIS A 126 0.87 1.70 28.17
N TYR A 127 1.23 1.87 26.90
CA TYR A 127 1.16 0.83 25.88
C TYR A 127 2.46 0.00 25.82
N PRO A 128 2.46 -1.22 25.25
CA PRO A 128 3.65 -2.06 25.17
C PRO A 128 4.70 -1.48 24.23
N LEU A 129 5.97 -1.81 24.46
CA LEU A 129 7.13 -1.24 23.75
C LEU A 129 7.00 -1.29 22.22
N PHE A 130 6.50 -2.40 21.68
CA PHE A 130 6.38 -2.58 20.23
C PHE A 130 5.52 -1.52 19.55
N SER A 131 4.58 -0.93 20.30
CA SER A 131 3.68 0.10 19.77
C SER A 131 4.34 1.47 19.63
N TYR A 132 5.60 1.65 20.08
CA TYR A 132 6.26 2.95 20.12
C TYR A 132 7.07 3.25 18.85
N ILE A 133 7.62 2.23 18.20
CA ILE A 133 8.61 2.36 17.13
C ILE A 133 7.98 3.04 15.90
N ALA A 134 6.98 2.38 15.30
CA ALA A 134 6.32 2.83 14.09
C ALA A 134 5.72 4.26 14.17
N PRO A 135 4.89 4.63 15.18
CA PRO A 135 4.38 5.99 15.26
C PRO A 135 5.48 7.03 15.49
N THR A 136 6.55 6.68 16.21
CA THR A 136 7.70 7.58 16.39
C THR A 136 8.41 7.82 15.07
N CYS A 137 8.68 6.77 14.29
CA CYS A 137 9.27 6.92 12.96
C CYS A 137 8.41 7.76 12.03
N ASN A 138 7.10 7.54 12.00
CA ASN A 138 6.17 8.33 11.17
C ASN A 138 6.24 9.83 11.51
N VAL A 139 6.25 10.17 12.81
CA VAL A 139 6.34 11.57 13.23
C VAL A 139 7.74 12.14 12.95
N VAL A 140 8.81 11.37 13.15
CA VAL A 140 10.18 11.81 12.81
C VAL A 140 10.33 12.09 11.32
N GLU A 141 9.76 11.26 10.46
CA GLU A 141 9.77 11.49 9.01
C GLU A 141 9.07 12.82 8.66
N ALA A 142 7.86 13.04 9.19
CA ALA A 142 7.13 14.29 8.98
C ALA A 142 7.91 15.51 9.51
N LEU A 143 8.51 15.39 10.70
CA LEU A 143 9.34 16.43 11.28
C LEU A 143 10.60 16.71 10.45
N ARG A 144 11.18 15.70 9.81
CA ARG A 144 12.35 15.87 8.91
C ARG A 144 11.97 16.66 7.65
N GLN A 145 10.80 16.38 7.08
CA GLN A 145 10.29 17.15 5.92
C GLN A 145 9.99 18.61 6.29
N LEU A 146 9.37 18.83 7.46
CA LEU A 146 9.12 20.17 7.99
C LEU A 146 10.42 20.93 8.33
N ALA A 147 11.41 20.23 8.90
CA ALA A 147 12.74 20.78 9.16
C ALA A 147 13.41 21.27 7.86
N ALA A 148 13.37 20.47 6.79
CA ALA A 148 13.86 20.86 5.47
C ALA A 148 13.12 22.09 4.90
N THR A 149 11.80 22.14 5.08
CA THR A 149 10.95 23.23 4.58
C THR A 149 11.20 24.55 5.31
N THR A 150 11.40 24.48 6.63
CA THR A 150 11.63 25.64 7.50
C THR A 150 13.11 26.07 7.56
N GLY A 151 14.02 25.29 6.98
CA GLY A 151 15.46 25.50 7.08
C GLY A 151 16.03 25.33 8.50
N ARG A 152 15.28 24.68 9.40
CA ARG A 152 15.67 24.46 10.80
C ARG A 152 16.18 23.04 11.01
N PRO A 153 17.22 22.82 11.84
CA PRO A 153 17.64 21.47 12.18
C PRO A 153 16.54 20.75 12.97
N LEU A 154 16.36 19.46 12.71
CA LEU A 154 15.46 18.60 13.47
C LEU A 154 16.01 18.40 14.88
N LYS A 155 15.22 18.78 15.89
CA LYS A 155 15.51 18.53 17.31
C LYS A 155 14.24 18.12 18.05
N LEU A 156 14.28 16.95 18.68
CA LEU A 156 13.20 16.46 19.52
C LEU A 156 13.18 17.17 20.88
N LYS A 157 12.02 17.16 21.57
CA LYS A 157 11.90 17.73 22.93
C LYS A 157 12.56 16.83 23.97
N TYR A 158 12.42 15.52 23.79
CA TYR A 158 12.92 14.50 24.69
C TYR A 158 13.75 13.45 23.93
N PRO A 159 14.77 12.85 24.54
CA PRO A 159 15.51 11.76 23.93
C PRO A 159 14.65 10.50 23.81
N LEU A 160 14.89 9.67 22.80
CA LEU A 160 14.16 8.42 22.53
C LEU A 160 14.56 7.29 23.50
N THR A 161 14.36 7.49 24.80
CA THR A 161 14.85 6.57 25.86
C THR A 161 14.25 5.17 25.77
N PHE A 162 13.06 5.02 25.16
CA PHE A 162 12.45 3.71 24.96
C PHE A 162 13.30 2.74 24.12
N LEU A 163 14.14 3.26 23.21
CA LEU A 163 15.03 2.43 22.38
C LEU A 163 16.11 1.74 23.22
N GLY A 164 16.50 2.33 24.36
CA GLY A 164 17.42 1.74 25.34
C GLY A 164 16.90 0.44 25.99
N ARG A 165 15.62 0.09 25.77
CA ARG A 165 15.05 -1.19 26.24
C ARG A 165 15.37 -2.35 25.32
N ILE A 166 15.84 -2.09 24.10
CA ILE A 166 16.18 -3.09 23.09
C ILE A 166 17.55 -2.84 22.46
N ASP A 167 18.38 -1.93 22.98
CA ASP A 167 19.60 -1.42 22.32
C ASP A 167 20.81 -2.37 22.32
N THR A 168 20.75 -3.46 23.09
CA THR A 168 21.77 -4.51 23.10
C THR A 168 21.25 -5.81 22.46
N PRO A 169 22.15 -6.67 21.95
CA PRO A 169 21.76 -8.01 21.50
C PRO A 169 20.98 -8.82 22.54
N ALA A 170 21.36 -8.72 23.83
CA ALA A 170 20.73 -9.45 24.93
C ALA A 170 19.28 -9.02 25.18
N THR A 171 18.96 -7.75 24.95
CA THR A 171 17.60 -7.22 25.10
C THR A 171 16.78 -7.33 23.82
N LEU A 172 17.43 -7.30 22.66
CA LEU A 172 16.77 -7.35 21.35
C LEU A 172 16.15 -8.72 21.07
N VAL A 173 16.90 -9.81 21.24
CA VAL A 173 16.41 -11.16 20.86
C VAL A 173 15.14 -11.55 21.62
N PRO A 174 15.06 -11.43 22.97
CA PRO A 174 13.83 -11.74 23.70
C PRO A 174 12.64 -10.87 23.27
N TYR A 175 12.90 -9.60 22.93
CA TYR A 175 11.87 -8.71 22.40
C TYR A 175 11.33 -9.22 21.06
N LEU A 176 12.21 -9.59 20.11
CA LEU A 176 11.81 -10.12 18.81
C LEU A 176 11.06 -11.45 18.95
N ASP A 177 11.56 -12.37 19.77
CA ASP A 177 10.94 -13.68 20.02
C ASP A 177 9.53 -13.54 20.63
N SER A 178 9.31 -12.53 21.48
CA SER A 178 8.00 -12.26 22.09
C SER A 178 6.92 -11.85 21.09
N LEU A 179 7.31 -11.41 19.90
CA LEU A 179 6.42 -10.94 18.83
C LEU A 179 6.31 -11.94 17.67
N LEU A 180 7.10 -13.01 17.68
CA LEU A 180 7.16 -13.96 16.56
C LEU A 180 5.90 -14.81 16.45
N TYR A 181 5.21 -15.12 17.55
CA TYR A 181 4.07 -16.05 17.54
C TYR A 181 2.74 -15.34 17.78
N LEU A 182 1.76 -15.67 16.93
CA LEU A 182 0.36 -15.33 17.13
C LEU A 182 -0.45 -16.59 17.39
N ASN A 183 -1.31 -16.56 18.41
CA ASN A 183 -2.29 -17.61 18.61
C ASN A 183 -3.35 -17.59 17.49
N GLU A 184 -3.97 -18.74 17.23
CA GLU A 184 -4.93 -18.91 16.12
C GLU A 184 -6.13 -17.94 16.20
N THR A 185 -6.53 -17.53 17.41
CA THR A 185 -7.63 -16.58 17.58
C THR A 185 -7.22 -15.16 17.18
N SER A 186 -6.01 -14.75 17.56
CA SER A 186 -5.48 -13.40 17.30
C SER A 186 -5.05 -13.23 15.86
N ALA A 187 -4.65 -14.32 15.20
CA ALA A 187 -4.35 -14.34 13.77
C ALA A 187 -5.58 -14.12 12.87
N ARG A 188 -6.80 -14.24 13.41
CA ARG A 188 -8.05 -13.92 12.70
C ARG A 188 -8.43 -12.44 12.77
N LEU A 189 -7.78 -11.68 13.64
CA LEU A 189 -8.02 -10.24 13.73
C LEU A 189 -7.30 -9.54 12.56
N PRO A 190 -7.98 -8.63 11.85
CA PRO A 190 -7.38 -7.95 10.71
C PRO A 190 -6.24 -7.03 11.14
N GLY A 191 -5.32 -6.75 10.21
CA GLY A 191 -4.16 -5.88 10.41
C GLY A 191 -2.83 -6.62 10.57
N PRO A 192 -1.71 -5.90 10.68
CA PRO A 192 -0.35 -6.47 10.65
C PRO A 192 0.04 -7.19 11.96
N GLY A 193 -0.87 -7.22 12.95
CA GLY A 193 -0.59 -7.72 14.28
C GLY A 193 0.55 -6.97 14.99
N PRO A 194 1.02 -7.48 16.12
CA PRO A 194 2.17 -6.94 16.87
C PRO A 194 3.53 -7.08 16.14
N TYR A 195 3.68 -8.09 15.27
CA TYR A 195 4.90 -8.32 14.50
C TYR A 195 5.22 -7.15 13.56
N GLY A 196 4.22 -6.61 12.85
CA GLY A 196 4.40 -5.47 11.95
C GLY A 196 5.08 -4.26 12.62
N PRO A 197 4.42 -3.55 13.54
CA PRO A 197 4.98 -2.37 14.19
C PRO A 197 6.20 -2.66 15.09
N GLY A 198 6.31 -3.89 15.60
CA GLY A 198 7.35 -4.25 16.57
C GLY A 198 8.62 -4.83 15.98
N VAL A 199 8.53 -5.50 14.83
CA VAL A 199 9.65 -6.18 14.16
C VAL A 199 9.86 -5.60 12.78
N SER A 200 8.85 -5.62 11.92
CA SER A 200 9.00 -5.16 10.53
C SER A 200 9.33 -3.67 10.44
N GLU A 201 8.73 -2.86 11.30
CA GLU A 201 9.03 -1.43 11.37
C GLU A 201 10.37 -1.13 12.06
N LEU A 202 11.13 -2.10 12.56
CA LEU A 202 12.55 -1.84 12.87
C LEU A 202 13.36 -1.48 11.61
N ALA A 203 12.80 -1.67 10.41
CA ALA A 203 13.35 -1.09 9.19
C ALA A 203 13.48 0.44 9.26
N CYS A 204 12.60 1.12 10.01
CA CYS A 204 12.59 2.58 10.12
C CYS A 204 13.67 3.17 11.05
N VAL A 205 14.49 2.33 11.71
CA VAL A 205 15.51 2.83 12.64
C VAL A 205 16.64 3.54 11.90
N GLN A 206 16.87 3.21 10.63
CA GLN A 206 17.88 3.89 9.80
C GLN A 206 17.54 5.38 9.66
N GLU A 207 16.26 5.72 9.54
CA GLU A 207 15.76 7.09 9.46
C GLU A 207 16.05 7.87 10.75
N LEU A 208 16.03 7.20 11.91
CA LEU A 208 16.42 7.79 13.19
C LEU A 208 17.93 8.04 13.25
N GLU A 209 18.75 7.13 12.70
CA GLU A 209 20.21 7.29 12.63
C GLU A 209 20.60 8.41 11.67
N ASP A 210 19.99 8.45 10.49
CA ASP A 210 20.21 9.47 9.45
C ASP A 210 19.81 10.86 9.94
N ALA A 211 18.77 10.94 10.77
CA ALA A 211 18.35 12.17 11.43
C ALA A 211 19.24 12.56 12.63
N GLY A 212 20.21 11.72 13.02
CA GLY A 212 21.08 11.93 14.17
C GLY A 212 20.37 11.86 15.52
N LEU A 213 19.24 11.16 15.61
CA LEU A 213 18.38 11.13 16.80
C LEU A 213 18.71 9.96 17.74
N TYR A 214 19.15 8.84 17.19
CA TYR A 214 19.58 7.66 17.93
C TYR A 214 20.53 6.84 17.05
N ARG A 215 21.48 6.09 17.63
CA ARG A 215 22.37 5.21 16.88
C ARG A 215 22.50 3.88 17.58
N PHE A 216 22.13 2.79 16.89
CA PHE A 216 22.34 1.45 17.38
C PHE A 216 23.78 0.99 17.13
N SER A 217 24.26 0.09 17.98
CA SER A 217 25.58 -0.53 17.79
C SER A 217 25.58 -1.47 16.59
N GLU A 218 26.74 -1.68 15.96
CA GLU A 218 26.87 -2.66 14.87
C GLU A 218 26.59 -4.10 15.33
N ALA A 219 26.85 -4.39 16.61
CA ALA A 219 26.46 -5.64 17.24
C ALA A 219 24.94 -5.82 17.23
N TRP A 220 24.18 -4.78 17.61
CA TRP A 220 22.71 -4.78 17.56
C TRP A 220 22.19 -5.02 16.14
N LYS A 221 22.70 -4.26 15.15
CA LYS A 221 22.27 -4.38 13.74
C LYS A 221 22.53 -5.78 13.20
N SER A 222 23.71 -6.33 13.50
CA SER A 222 24.07 -7.69 13.09
C SER A 222 23.22 -8.76 13.79
N THR A 223 22.82 -8.54 15.04
CA THR A 223 21.89 -9.43 15.75
C THR A 223 20.50 -9.39 15.14
N LEU A 224 19.97 -8.21 14.79
CA LEU A 224 18.69 -8.08 14.10
C LEU A 224 18.70 -8.83 12.76
N LEU A 225 19.71 -8.58 11.91
CA LEU A 225 19.82 -9.24 10.61
C LEU A 225 19.99 -10.76 10.73
N ARG A 226 20.75 -11.23 11.73
CA ARG A 226 20.87 -12.67 12.02
C ARG A 226 19.52 -13.28 12.42
N TRP A 227 18.78 -12.60 13.29
CA TRP A 227 17.46 -13.06 13.72
C TRP A 227 16.51 -13.13 12.51
N LEU A 228 16.41 -12.06 11.72
CA LEU A 228 15.58 -12.01 10.50
C LEU A 228 15.95 -13.13 9.52
N ASN A 229 17.24 -13.34 9.26
CA ASN A 229 17.74 -14.42 8.40
C ASN A 229 17.34 -15.81 8.93
N SER A 230 17.41 -16.02 10.25
CA SER A 230 17.03 -17.29 10.87
C SER A 230 15.52 -17.54 10.92
N THR A 231 14.72 -16.47 10.89
CA THR A 231 13.25 -16.55 10.98
C THR A 231 12.53 -16.53 9.63
N GLN A 232 13.25 -16.28 8.53
CA GLN A 232 12.67 -16.39 7.19
C GLN A 232 12.19 -17.83 6.96
N ASP A 233 10.92 -18.00 6.63
CA ASP A 233 10.35 -19.33 6.44
C ASP A 233 10.92 -19.98 5.16
N PRO A 234 11.57 -21.16 5.22
CA PRO A 234 12.17 -21.76 4.03
C PRO A 234 11.15 -22.27 3.02
N ALA A 235 9.92 -22.59 3.45
CA ALA A 235 8.88 -23.15 2.59
C ALA A 235 8.19 -22.08 1.74
N THR A 236 7.90 -20.92 2.32
CA THR A 236 7.20 -19.81 1.66
C THR A 236 8.11 -18.63 1.34
N GLY A 237 9.30 -18.56 1.94
CA GLY A 237 10.22 -17.42 1.84
C GLY A 237 9.77 -16.17 2.59
N TYR A 238 8.60 -16.17 3.23
CA TYR A 238 8.05 -14.99 3.92
C TYR A 238 8.78 -14.68 5.24
N TRP A 239 8.74 -13.40 5.59
CA TRP A 239 8.84 -12.94 6.97
C TRP A 239 7.46 -12.54 7.49
N GLY A 240 7.27 -12.64 8.79
CA GLY A 240 5.99 -12.36 9.43
C GLY A 240 5.79 -13.24 10.65
N ALA A 241 4.71 -12.97 11.38
CA ALA A 241 4.34 -13.79 12.52
C ALA A 241 4.07 -15.26 12.12
N ARG A 242 4.40 -16.17 13.03
CA ARG A 242 4.04 -17.58 12.98
C ARG A 242 2.74 -17.79 13.71
N ILE A 243 1.78 -18.45 13.08
CA ILE A 243 0.49 -18.72 13.69
C ILE A 243 0.55 -20.09 14.37
N GLY A 244 0.35 -20.12 15.69
CA GLY A 244 0.42 -21.32 16.52
C GLY A 244 1.41 -21.18 17.68
N SER A 245 2.18 -22.24 17.92
CA SER A 245 3.15 -22.35 19.01
C SER A 245 4.54 -22.72 18.47
N PRO A 246 5.61 -22.59 19.26
CA PRO A 246 6.94 -23.02 18.82
C PRO A 246 7.02 -24.48 18.35
N ALA A 247 6.21 -25.38 18.94
CA ALA A 247 6.17 -26.78 18.55
C ALA A 247 5.37 -27.05 17.26
N HIS A 248 4.33 -26.25 17.00
CA HIS A 248 3.43 -26.42 15.86
C HIS A 248 2.95 -25.06 15.38
N TRP A 249 3.45 -24.64 14.22
CA TRP A 249 3.11 -23.35 13.63
C TRP A 249 3.01 -23.43 12.11
N ARG A 250 2.31 -22.44 11.54
CA ARG A 250 2.29 -22.15 10.10
C ARG A 250 2.71 -20.70 9.86
N GLN A 251 3.36 -20.43 8.74
CA GLN A 251 3.75 -19.07 8.38
C GLN A 251 2.52 -18.23 8.04
N ASN A 252 2.42 -17.00 8.57
CA ASN A 252 1.46 -16.02 8.09
C ASN A 252 1.97 -15.44 6.75
N PRO A 253 1.19 -15.51 5.64
CA PRO A 253 1.60 -14.94 4.35
C PRO A 253 1.44 -13.41 4.34
N ASP A 254 2.26 -12.73 5.15
CA ASP A 254 2.22 -11.29 5.38
C ASP A 254 3.16 -10.54 4.44
N ILE A 255 2.61 -10.13 3.29
CA ILE A 255 3.33 -9.32 2.28
C ILE A 255 3.80 -7.99 2.89
N ASN A 256 3.02 -7.38 3.80
CA ASN A 256 3.35 -6.10 4.39
C ASN A 256 4.58 -6.21 5.28
N SER A 257 4.57 -7.12 6.25
CA SER A 257 5.72 -7.36 7.12
C SER A 257 6.98 -7.72 6.32
N THR A 258 6.82 -8.55 5.29
CA THR A 258 7.90 -8.92 4.36
C THR A 258 8.41 -7.71 3.56
N PHE A 259 7.54 -6.83 3.09
CA PHE A 259 7.91 -5.64 2.33
C PHE A 259 8.78 -4.67 3.12
N HIS A 260 8.57 -4.55 4.43
CA HIS A 260 9.40 -3.72 5.29
C HIS A 260 10.73 -4.42 5.61
N ILE A 261 10.71 -5.72 5.94
CA ILE A 261 11.92 -6.47 6.27
C ILE A 261 12.87 -6.62 5.08
N ILE A 262 12.38 -6.84 3.86
CA ILE A 262 13.25 -7.04 2.71
C ILE A 262 14.14 -5.83 2.41
N LYS A 263 13.72 -4.62 2.81
CA LYS A 263 14.52 -3.39 2.70
C LYS A 263 15.75 -3.36 3.62
N LEU A 264 15.76 -4.18 4.67
CA LEU A 264 16.93 -4.39 5.53
C LEU A 264 17.93 -5.38 4.93
N MET A 265 17.48 -6.16 3.93
CA MET A 265 18.28 -7.21 3.31
C MET A 265 18.82 -6.78 1.94
N LEU A 266 18.00 -6.07 1.16
CA LEU A 266 18.27 -5.70 -0.23
C LEU A 266 18.11 -4.19 -0.47
N ASP A 267 18.96 -3.63 -1.35
CA ASP A 267 18.75 -2.29 -1.90
C ASP A 267 17.60 -2.27 -2.93
N GLU A 268 17.18 -1.09 -3.39
CA GLU A 268 16.10 -0.97 -4.39
C GLU A 268 16.47 -1.55 -5.77
N GLN A 269 17.74 -1.91 -5.99
CA GLN A 269 18.21 -2.58 -7.18
C GLN A 269 18.15 -4.11 -7.05
N GLY A 270 17.96 -4.63 -5.84
CA GLY A 270 17.93 -6.04 -5.51
C GLY A 270 19.29 -6.61 -5.09
N ASN A 271 20.31 -5.78 -4.85
CA ASN A 271 21.59 -6.26 -4.35
C ASN A 271 21.54 -6.46 -2.83
N ASN A 272 22.27 -7.44 -2.32
CA ASN A 272 22.40 -7.64 -0.88
C ASN A 272 23.08 -6.43 -0.25
N LEU A 273 22.42 -5.83 0.75
CA LEU A 273 23.01 -4.72 1.53
C LEU A 273 24.22 -5.17 2.33
N ARG A 274 24.20 -6.43 2.82
CA ARG A 274 25.37 -7.04 3.46
C ARG A 274 25.66 -8.45 2.95
N PRO A 275 26.92 -8.76 2.57
CA PRO A 275 27.30 -10.09 2.10
C PRO A 275 27.17 -11.20 3.14
N ASP A 276 27.24 -10.88 4.44
CA ASP A 276 27.12 -11.83 5.54
C ASP A 276 25.67 -12.25 5.82
N PHE A 277 24.70 -11.49 5.31
CA PHE A 277 23.27 -11.76 5.43
C PHE A 277 22.56 -11.67 4.07
N PRO A 278 22.88 -12.55 3.11
CA PRO A 278 22.23 -12.53 1.82
C PRO A 278 20.75 -12.91 1.93
N LEU A 279 19.94 -12.46 0.99
CA LEU A 279 18.57 -12.97 0.82
C LEU A 279 18.61 -14.50 0.68
N ARG A 280 17.80 -15.19 1.47
CA ARG A 280 17.56 -16.63 1.34
C ARG A 280 16.17 -16.86 0.75
N HIS A 281 15.96 -18.06 0.20
CA HIS A 281 14.64 -18.53 -0.22
C HIS A 281 13.87 -17.59 -1.20
N GLY A 282 14.59 -16.82 -2.03
CA GLY A 282 13.99 -15.81 -2.93
C GLY A 282 12.99 -16.39 -3.93
N ASP A 283 13.25 -17.59 -4.48
CA ASP A 283 12.31 -18.27 -5.38
C ASP A 283 11.03 -18.71 -4.66
N ALA A 284 11.14 -19.21 -3.42
CA ALA A 284 9.98 -19.58 -2.60
C ALA A 284 9.13 -18.32 -2.32
N LEU A 285 9.79 -17.24 -1.91
CA LEU A 285 9.14 -15.94 -1.67
C LEU A 285 8.40 -15.43 -2.92
N ALA A 286 9.05 -15.45 -4.09
CA ALA A 286 8.43 -15.00 -5.32
C ALA A 286 7.19 -15.83 -5.69
N ASN A 287 7.25 -17.15 -5.57
CA ASN A 287 6.12 -18.02 -5.85
C ASN A 287 4.96 -17.82 -4.85
N SER A 288 5.27 -17.66 -3.56
CA SER A 288 4.25 -17.41 -2.54
C SER A 288 3.59 -16.03 -2.69
N ILE A 289 4.35 -14.99 -3.05
CA ILE A 289 3.78 -13.67 -3.39
C ILE A 289 2.88 -13.77 -4.63
N LEU A 290 3.31 -14.47 -5.69
CA LEU A 290 2.48 -14.67 -6.87
C LEU A 290 1.18 -15.38 -6.54
N GLN A 291 1.22 -16.41 -5.69
CA GLN A 291 0.03 -17.11 -5.24
C GLN A 291 -0.91 -16.16 -4.51
N SER A 292 -0.40 -15.35 -3.57
CA SER A 292 -1.18 -14.35 -2.83
C SER A 292 -1.77 -13.27 -3.75
N MET A 293 -1.06 -12.88 -4.81
CA MET A 293 -1.51 -11.88 -5.77
C MET A 293 -2.49 -12.41 -6.82
N SER A 294 -2.58 -13.73 -7.01
CA SER A 294 -3.38 -14.34 -8.09
C SER A 294 -4.91 -14.19 -7.93
N GLY A 295 -5.38 -13.83 -6.72
CA GLY A 295 -6.80 -13.63 -6.44
C GLY A 295 -7.40 -12.42 -7.14
N PRO A 296 -8.68 -12.48 -7.57
CA PRO A 296 -9.37 -11.32 -8.11
C PRO A 296 -9.53 -10.22 -7.05
N MET A 297 -9.72 -8.98 -7.50
CA MET A 297 -10.17 -7.90 -6.62
C MET A 297 -11.48 -8.34 -5.93
N PRO A 298 -11.57 -8.30 -4.59
CA PRO A 298 -12.77 -8.69 -3.86
C PRO A 298 -13.88 -7.65 -4.01
N ASP A 299 -15.11 -8.00 -3.63
CA ASP A 299 -16.27 -7.10 -3.74
C ASP A 299 -16.37 -6.12 -2.56
N GLU A 300 -15.97 -6.55 -1.36
CA GLU A 300 -16.07 -5.75 -0.13
C GLU A 300 -14.93 -4.72 -0.01
N ALA A 301 -15.25 -3.52 0.49
CA ALA A 301 -14.33 -2.38 0.48
C ALA A 301 -13.09 -2.59 1.37
N ASP A 302 -13.25 -3.13 2.58
CA ASP A 302 -12.14 -3.42 3.49
C ASP A 302 -11.20 -4.50 2.93
N GLU A 303 -11.77 -5.53 2.30
CA GLU A 303 -10.99 -6.54 1.57
C GLU A 303 -10.26 -5.95 0.36
N GLN A 304 -10.90 -5.03 -0.39
CA GLN A 304 -10.27 -4.34 -1.52
C GLN A 304 -9.09 -3.49 -1.07
N HIS A 305 -9.18 -2.88 0.11
CA HIS A 305 -8.06 -2.14 0.69
C HIS A 305 -6.85 -3.03 0.93
N ALA A 306 -7.03 -4.16 1.63
CA ALA A 306 -5.97 -5.11 1.87
C ALA A 306 -5.43 -5.71 0.55
N TRP A 307 -6.33 -6.02 -0.39
CA TRP A 307 -5.96 -6.51 -1.71
C TRP A 307 -5.08 -5.50 -2.47
N GLY A 308 -5.48 -4.24 -2.56
CA GLY A 308 -4.73 -3.20 -3.28
C GLY A 308 -3.32 -2.99 -2.73
N LEU A 309 -3.18 -3.00 -1.40
CA LEU A 309 -1.88 -2.95 -0.74
C LEU A 309 -1.02 -4.17 -1.05
N ASN A 310 -1.59 -5.39 -0.94
CA ASN A 310 -0.90 -6.63 -1.26
C ASN A 310 -0.42 -6.67 -2.71
N GLN A 311 -1.25 -6.22 -3.66
CA GLN A 311 -0.87 -6.16 -5.07
C GLN A 311 0.28 -5.16 -5.29
N SER A 312 0.19 -3.96 -4.72
CA SER A 312 1.21 -2.92 -4.91
C SER A 312 2.55 -3.29 -4.25
N GLN A 313 2.51 -3.75 -3.00
CA GLN A 313 3.71 -4.14 -2.26
C GLN A 313 4.32 -5.43 -2.83
N GLY A 314 3.50 -6.44 -3.12
CA GLY A 314 3.92 -7.68 -3.76
C GLY A 314 4.59 -7.42 -5.11
N ALA A 315 3.98 -6.58 -5.97
CA ALA A 315 4.60 -6.16 -7.22
C ALA A 315 5.94 -5.47 -6.98
N LYS A 316 6.03 -4.52 -6.03
CA LYS A 316 7.30 -3.85 -5.72
C LYS A 316 8.38 -4.83 -5.24
N ILE A 317 8.02 -5.83 -4.42
CA ILE A 317 8.95 -6.88 -4.00
C ILE A 317 9.49 -7.65 -5.20
N LEU A 318 8.60 -8.13 -6.05
CA LEU A 318 8.95 -8.93 -7.21
C LEU A 318 9.82 -8.16 -8.21
N THR A 319 9.53 -6.88 -8.43
CA THR A 319 10.13 -6.11 -9.54
C THR A 319 11.38 -5.33 -9.15
N ARG A 320 11.49 -4.88 -7.88
CA ARG A 320 12.67 -4.16 -7.39
C ARG A 320 13.68 -5.04 -6.71
N TYR A 321 13.23 -5.84 -5.75
CA TYR A 321 14.12 -6.59 -4.86
C TYR A 321 14.45 -7.96 -5.41
N LEU A 322 13.44 -8.74 -5.80
CA LEU A 322 13.66 -10.13 -6.19
C LEU A 322 14.10 -10.29 -7.64
N TRP A 323 13.70 -9.39 -8.55
CA TRP A 323 13.91 -9.52 -9.99
C TRP A 323 15.29 -10.05 -10.43
N PRO A 324 16.44 -9.56 -9.90
CA PRO A 324 17.76 -10.05 -10.28
C PRO A 324 18.06 -11.50 -9.88
N HIS A 325 17.34 -12.03 -8.89
CA HIS A 325 17.53 -13.36 -8.33
C HIS A 325 16.64 -14.43 -8.97
N LEU A 326 15.71 -14.03 -9.84
CA LEU A 326 14.68 -14.93 -10.36
C LEU A 326 15.07 -15.56 -11.68
N THR A 327 14.71 -16.83 -11.85
CA THR A 327 14.84 -17.52 -13.13
C THR A 327 13.91 -16.91 -14.20
N PRO A 328 14.26 -16.99 -15.50
CA PRO A 328 13.40 -16.51 -16.59
C PRO A 328 11.97 -17.06 -16.54
N ALA A 329 11.80 -18.32 -16.16
CA ALA A 329 10.49 -18.95 -16.05
C ALA A 329 9.60 -18.30 -14.96
N VAL A 330 10.19 -17.90 -13.82
CA VAL A 330 9.47 -17.17 -12.76
C VAL A 330 9.20 -15.73 -13.21
N GLN A 331 10.16 -15.06 -13.84
CA GLN A 331 9.98 -13.72 -14.40
C GLN A 331 8.80 -13.66 -15.37
N ASP A 332 8.60 -14.67 -16.22
CA ASP A 332 7.47 -14.72 -17.15
C ASP A 332 6.12 -14.94 -16.45
N LYS A 333 6.09 -15.72 -15.36
CA LYS A 333 4.88 -15.84 -14.51
C LYS A 333 4.53 -14.49 -13.88
N ILE A 334 5.54 -13.77 -13.37
CA ILE A 334 5.37 -12.43 -12.80
C ILE A 334 4.81 -11.48 -13.85
N ARG A 335 5.44 -11.39 -15.03
CA ARG A 335 4.95 -10.54 -16.12
C ARG A 335 3.47 -10.77 -16.41
N ARG A 336 3.05 -12.04 -16.59
CA ARG A 336 1.64 -12.36 -16.83
C ARG A 336 0.73 -11.92 -15.69
N GLN A 337 1.11 -12.17 -14.44
CA GLN A 337 0.33 -11.74 -13.28
C GLN A 337 0.21 -10.21 -13.22
N LEU A 338 1.30 -9.47 -13.44
CA LEU A 338 1.28 -8.00 -13.39
C LEU A 338 0.40 -7.40 -14.49
N LEU A 339 0.33 -8.00 -15.68
CA LEU A 339 -0.60 -7.56 -16.74
C LEU A 339 -2.06 -7.73 -16.30
N LEU A 340 -2.40 -8.86 -15.66
CA LEU A 340 -3.74 -9.10 -15.11
C LEU A 340 -4.09 -8.11 -13.99
N THR A 341 -3.16 -7.87 -13.06
CA THR A 341 -3.36 -6.90 -11.98
C THR A 341 -3.54 -5.48 -12.52
N GLN A 342 -2.80 -5.07 -13.56
CA GLN A 342 -2.99 -3.77 -14.21
C GLN A 342 -4.41 -3.61 -14.79
N LEU A 343 -4.96 -4.66 -15.42
CA LEU A 343 -6.33 -4.65 -15.93
C LEU A 343 -7.36 -4.47 -14.81
N GLN A 344 -7.12 -5.05 -13.64
CA GLN A 344 -8.00 -4.88 -12.48
C GLN A 344 -7.95 -3.45 -11.95
N PHE A 345 -6.76 -2.85 -11.84
CA PHE A 345 -6.63 -1.45 -11.45
C PHE A 345 -7.26 -0.47 -12.46
N ASP A 346 -7.25 -0.77 -13.76
CA ASP A 346 -7.91 0.08 -14.76
C ASP A 346 -9.45 0.16 -14.59
N ARG A 347 -10.07 -0.84 -13.94
CA ARG A 347 -11.50 -0.82 -13.59
C ARG A 347 -11.85 0.25 -12.54
N LEU A 348 -10.87 0.73 -11.79
CA LEU A 348 -11.06 1.77 -10.78
C LEU A 348 -11.11 3.18 -11.38
N TYR A 349 -10.81 3.34 -12.67
CA TYR A 349 -10.87 4.66 -13.31
C TYR A 349 -12.31 5.17 -13.38
N ARG A 350 -12.51 6.47 -13.10
CA ARG A 350 -13.80 7.17 -13.23
C ARG A 350 -13.72 8.19 -14.36
N PRO A 351 -14.22 7.88 -15.56
CA PRO A 351 -14.06 8.75 -16.72
C PRO A 351 -14.60 10.18 -16.53
N ALA A 352 -15.70 10.32 -15.78
CA ALA A 352 -16.32 11.60 -15.49
C ALA A 352 -15.39 12.52 -14.69
N ASP A 353 -14.67 11.96 -13.71
CA ASP A 353 -13.78 12.72 -12.83
C ASP A 353 -12.36 12.85 -13.40
N GLY A 354 -11.90 11.81 -14.11
CA GLY A 354 -10.54 11.72 -14.66
C GLY A 354 -9.50 11.15 -13.69
N GLY A 355 -9.91 10.66 -12.52
CA GLY A 355 -9.07 9.96 -11.54
C GLY A 355 -9.50 8.51 -11.33
N PHE A 356 -8.97 7.89 -10.27
CA PHE A 356 -9.34 6.55 -9.85
C PHE A 356 -10.04 6.59 -8.50
N ALA A 357 -11.05 5.73 -8.34
CA ALA A 357 -11.63 5.46 -7.04
C ALA A 357 -10.77 4.46 -6.27
N TYR A 358 -10.80 4.51 -4.95
CA TYR A 358 -10.14 3.51 -4.12
C TYR A 358 -10.92 2.19 -4.16
N TYR A 359 -12.26 2.24 -4.09
CA TYR A 359 -13.12 1.06 -4.13
C TYR A 359 -13.90 0.94 -5.44
N ALA A 360 -14.14 -0.30 -5.88
CA ALA A 360 -14.84 -0.59 -7.14
C ALA A 360 -16.28 -0.07 -7.16
N ALA A 361 -16.96 -0.07 -6.00
CA ALA A 361 -18.35 0.39 -5.86
C ALA A 361 -18.47 1.92 -5.82
N ASP A 362 -17.39 2.65 -5.55
CA ASP A 362 -17.44 4.10 -5.44
C ASP A 362 -17.73 4.73 -6.80
N ALA A 363 -18.71 5.62 -6.85
CA ALA A 363 -19.08 6.30 -8.10
C ALA A 363 -18.08 7.38 -8.53
N LYS A 364 -17.24 7.86 -7.60
CA LYS A 364 -16.33 8.99 -7.81
C LYS A 364 -14.88 8.61 -7.56
N ALA A 365 -13.97 9.30 -8.25
CA ALA A 365 -12.55 9.23 -7.98
C ALA A 365 -12.19 9.98 -6.69
N ASP A 366 -11.12 9.53 -6.04
CA ASP A 366 -10.54 10.15 -4.85
C ASP A 366 -9.00 10.17 -4.94
N LEU A 367 -8.37 10.96 -4.08
CA LEU A 367 -6.93 11.16 -4.09
C LEU A 367 -6.19 9.87 -3.78
N ASP A 368 -6.62 9.13 -2.74
CA ASP A 368 -5.93 7.92 -2.28
C ASP A 368 -6.01 6.81 -3.34
N GLY A 369 -7.18 6.61 -3.94
CA GLY A 369 -7.38 5.64 -5.02
C GLY A 369 -6.52 5.97 -6.23
N THR A 370 -6.47 7.25 -6.60
CA THR A 370 -5.60 7.76 -7.66
C THR A 370 -4.12 7.52 -7.34
N GLY A 371 -3.68 7.81 -6.13
CA GLY A 371 -2.30 7.60 -5.69
C GLY A 371 -1.89 6.12 -5.71
N LEU A 372 -2.74 5.24 -5.17
CA LEU A 372 -2.53 3.80 -5.17
C LEU A 372 -2.36 3.25 -6.58
N VAL A 373 -3.28 3.59 -7.49
CA VAL A 373 -3.25 3.08 -8.88
C VAL A 373 -2.03 3.57 -9.64
N LEU A 374 -1.67 4.85 -9.50
CA LEU A 374 -0.48 5.38 -10.17
C LEU A 374 0.80 4.73 -9.64
N MET A 375 0.89 4.49 -8.32
CA MET A 375 2.00 3.76 -7.74
C MET A 375 2.07 2.33 -8.29
N ALA A 376 0.93 1.63 -8.38
CA ALA A 376 0.85 0.31 -9.00
C ALA A 376 1.31 0.34 -10.48
N PHE A 377 0.90 1.33 -11.27
CA PHE A 377 1.35 1.46 -12.65
C PHE A 377 2.86 1.66 -12.76
N LYS A 378 3.46 2.42 -11.84
CA LYS A 378 4.91 2.57 -11.76
C LYS A 378 5.58 1.24 -11.42
N THR A 379 5.18 0.58 -10.34
CA THR A 379 5.83 -0.65 -9.84
C THR A 379 5.69 -1.82 -10.80
N MET A 380 4.63 -1.83 -11.62
CA MET A 380 4.37 -2.83 -12.66
C MET A 380 4.95 -2.46 -14.03
N GLY A 381 5.76 -1.40 -14.11
CA GLY A 381 6.50 -0.99 -15.31
C GLY A 381 5.64 -0.45 -16.43
N ARG A 382 4.44 0.07 -16.16
CA ARG A 382 3.58 0.69 -17.17
C ARG A 382 4.09 2.07 -17.58
N LEU A 383 4.73 2.80 -16.66
CA LEU A 383 5.18 4.17 -16.87
C LEU A 383 6.52 4.22 -17.63
N PRO A 384 6.59 4.85 -18.82
CA PRO A 384 7.84 5.00 -19.58
C PRO A 384 8.95 5.70 -18.78
N GLY A 385 10.22 5.34 -19.03
CA GLY A 385 11.37 5.98 -18.40
C GLY A 385 11.57 5.65 -16.92
N THR A 386 10.87 4.63 -16.41
CA THR A 386 11.07 4.11 -15.05
C THR A 386 11.97 2.88 -15.06
N LEU A 387 12.62 2.61 -13.93
CA LEU A 387 13.46 1.42 -13.78
C LEU A 387 12.65 0.14 -14.00
N GLU A 388 11.43 0.09 -13.47
CA GLU A 388 10.52 -1.04 -13.57
C GLU A 388 10.09 -1.29 -15.02
N ARG A 389 9.84 -0.22 -15.78
CA ARG A 389 9.58 -0.33 -17.22
C ARG A 389 10.72 -1.03 -17.94
N SER A 390 11.93 -0.51 -17.77
CA SER A 390 13.14 -1.06 -18.41
C SER A 390 13.38 -2.52 -18.01
N ARG A 391 13.24 -2.84 -16.72
CA ARG A 391 13.45 -4.21 -16.20
C ARG A 391 12.42 -5.22 -16.69
N LEU A 392 11.13 -4.88 -16.61
CA LEU A 392 10.06 -5.82 -16.90
C LEU A 392 9.85 -5.99 -18.39
N TRP A 393 9.90 -4.90 -19.13
CA TRP A 393 9.39 -4.80 -20.49
C TRP A 393 10.44 -4.32 -21.49
N GLY A 394 11.59 -3.81 -21.02
CA GLY A 394 12.53 -3.06 -21.84
C GLY A 394 11.98 -1.68 -22.21
N GLU A 395 12.60 -1.07 -23.22
CA GLU A 395 12.08 0.13 -23.88
C GLU A 395 11.66 -0.18 -25.33
N PRO A 396 10.64 -1.06 -25.52
CA PRO A 396 10.22 -1.48 -26.84
C PRO A 396 9.63 -0.28 -27.59
N ALA A 397 10.35 0.16 -28.62
CA ALA A 397 9.95 1.29 -29.45
C ALA A 397 9.17 0.79 -30.67
N ALA A 398 8.06 1.44 -31.01
CA ALA A 398 7.26 1.08 -32.19
C ALA A 398 8.10 1.06 -33.48
N ARG A 399 9.10 1.96 -33.59
CA ARG A 399 10.05 2.02 -34.71
C ARG A 399 10.94 0.78 -34.86
N ALA A 400 11.06 -0.04 -33.82
CA ALA A 400 11.83 -1.30 -33.87
C ALA A 400 11.01 -2.44 -34.51
N LEU A 401 9.70 -2.25 -34.70
CA LEU A 401 8.83 -3.21 -35.38
C LEU A 401 8.80 -2.92 -36.88
N THR A 402 8.82 -3.98 -37.68
CA THR A 402 8.64 -3.88 -39.14
C THR A 402 7.19 -3.51 -39.47
N PRO A 403 6.92 -2.36 -40.11
CA PRO A 403 5.56 -1.96 -40.44
C PRO A 403 4.94 -2.86 -41.51
N ARG A 404 3.69 -3.26 -41.33
CA ARG A 404 2.86 -3.81 -42.41
C ARG A 404 2.34 -2.66 -43.26
N ILE A 405 2.66 -2.66 -44.56
CA ILE A 405 2.36 -1.53 -45.44
C ILE A 405 1.03 -1.75 -46.15
N HIS A 406 0.19 -0.72 -46.12
CA HIS A 406 -1.13 -0.69 -46.75
C HIS A 406 -1.21 0.53 -47.68
N SER A 407 -1.40 0.31 -48.97
CA SER A 407 -1.68 1.39 -49.92
C SER A 407 -3.19 1.63 -49.98
N VAL A 408 -3.62 2.89 -49.78
CA VAL A 408 -5.03 3.25 -49.77
C VAL A 408 -5.29 4.44 -50.69
N ALA A 409 -6.24 4.30 -51.62
CA ALA A 409 -6.61 5.40 -52.52
C ALA A 409 -7.24 6.58 -51.75
N GLN A 410 -7.94 6.28 -50.65
CA GLN A 410 -8.58 7.26 -49.78
C GLN A 410 -8.41 6.86 -48.32
N TRP A 411 -8.43 7.85 -47.43
CA TRP A 411 -8.43 7.58 -46.00
C TRP A 411 -9.85 7.13 -45.61
N GLY A 412 -10.05 5.82 -45.52
CA GLY A 412 -11.35 5.22 -45.20
C GLY A 412 -11.45 4.76 -43.74
N ARG A 413 -12.60 4.19 -43.40
CA ARG A 413 -12.72 3.38 -42.18
C ARG A 413 -11.95 2.09 -42.37
N VAL A 414 -11.14 1.75 -41.38
CA VAL A 414 -10.38 0.50 -41.34
C VAL A 414 -11.01 -0.43 -40.32
N ALA A 415 -11.02 -1.72 -40.62
CA ALA A 415 -11.48 -2.74 -39.68
C ALA A 415 -10.64 -2.66 -38.40
N LEU A 416 -11.33 -2.52 -37.27
CA LEU A 416 -10.68 -2.48 -35.97
C LEU A 416 -10.38 -3.92 -35.56
N PRO A 417 -9.13 -4.27 -35.20
CA PRO A 417 -8.83 -5.57 -34.63
C PRO A 417 -9.58 -5.75 -33.30
N SER A 418 -10.13 -6.95 -33.09
CA SER A 418 -10.75 -7.35 -31.82
C SER A 418 -9.69 -7.39 -30.71
N ALA A 419 -10.03 -6.96 -29.49
CA ALA A 419 -9.16 -7.19 -28.34
C ALA A 419 -9.33 -8.61 -27.78
N ALA A 420 -10.49 -9.25 -27.98
CA ALA A 420 -10.86 -10.54 -27.44
C ALA A 420 -9.85 -11.62 -27.83
N GLY A 421 -9.32 -12.32 -26.83
CA GLY A 421 -8.33 -13.38 -27.03
C GLY A 421 -6.94 -12.88 -27.46
N THR A 422 -6.68 -11.57 -27.40
CA THR A 422 -5.39 -10.95 -27.74
C THR A 422 -4.88 -10.06 -26.59
N ASP A 423 -3.62 -9.64 -26.66
CA ASP A 423 -3.04 -8.68 -25.70
C ASP A 423 -3.42 -7.22 -26.01
N LEU A 424 -4.11 -6.95 -27.13
CA LEU A 424 -4.45 -5.60 -27.58
C LEU A 424 -5.38 -4.89 -26.59
N GLN A 425 -5.03 -3.67 -26.19
CA GLN A 425 -5.90 -2.79 -25.41
C GLN A 425 -6.25 -1.48 -26.13
N PHE A 426 -5.34 -0.91 -26.89
CA PHE A 426 -5.61 0.34 -27.62
C PHE A 426 -4.69 0.51 -28.82
N LEU A 427 -5.08 1.39 -29.72
CA LEU A 427 -4.31 1.82 -30.88
C LEU A 427 -3.95 3.28 -30.71
N ARG A 428 -2.74 3.67 -31.11
CA ARG A 428 -2.38 5.07 -31.34
C ARG A 428 -2.18 5.32 -32.83
N VAL A 429 -2.71 6.44 -33.32
CA VAL A 429 -2.56 6.85 -34.72
C VAL A 429 -1.61 8.04 -34.80
N TYR A 430 -0.46 7.87 -35.45
CA TYR A 430 0.54 8.92 -35.65
C TYR A 430 0.57 9.41 -37.10
N ARG A 431 0.83 10.71 -37.28
CA ARG A 431 0.97 11.35 -38.59
C ARG A 431 2.44 11.38 -38.99
N ASP A 432 2.71 10.93 -40.20
CA ASP A 432 3.97 11.04 -40.95
C ASP A 432 5.22 10.40 -40.32
N ARG A 433 5.27 10.19 -39.01
CA ARG A 433 6.39 9.57 -38.29
C ARG A 433 5.93 8.82 -37.03
N LEU A 434 6.70 7.81 -36.66
CA LEU A 434 6.62 7.17 -35.34
C LEU A 434 7.43 7.95 -34.30
N PRO A 435 7.07 7.87 -33.00
CA PRO A 435 7.88 8.46 -31.94
C PRO A 435 9.29 7.85 -31.90
N ALA A 436 10.29 8.71 -31.73
CA ALA A 436 11.71 8.33 -31.71
C ALA A 436 12.24 8.11 -30.28
N SER A 437 11.58 8.68 -29.28
CA SER A 437 11.93 8.56 -27.87
C SER A 437 10.73 8.21 -26.98
N ALA A 438 11.01 7.94 -25.71
CA ALA A 438 10.01 7.79 -24.66
C ALA A 438 9.50 9.15 -24.11
N ASP A 439 9.94 10.30 -24.65
CA ASP A 439 9.45 11.60 -24.19
C ASP A 439 7.95 11.74 -24.50
N TRP A 440 7.19 12.10 -23.47
CA TRP A 440 5.75 12.37 -23.54
C TRP A 440 5.35 13.34 -24.66
N ALA A 441 6.19 14.33 -24.98
CA ALA A 441 5.92 15.30 -26.05
C ALA A 441 6.02 14.66 -27.45
N GLU A 442 6.91 13.69 -27.64
CA GLU A 442 7.06 12.95 -28.90
C GLU A 442 6.03 11.83 -29.05
N GLN A 443 5.49 11.34 -27.92
CA GLN A 443 4.54 10.24 -27.86
C GLN A 443 3.09 10.66 -28.14
N VAL A 444 2.79 11.94 -28.39
CA VAL A 444 1.44 12.45 -28.61
C VAL A 444 0.91 12.00 -29.98
N PRO A 445 -0.07 11.07 -30.05
CA PRO A 445 -0.65 10.67 -31.32
C PRO A 445 -1.71 11.67 -31.78
N ALA A 446 -2.11 11.57 -33.05
CA ALA A 446 -3.27 12.30 -33.53
C ALA A 446 -4.56 11.82 -32.87
N ARG A 447 -4.66 10.50 -32.61
CA ARG A 447 -5.82 9.86 -31.96
C ARG A 447 -5.41 8.65 -31.14
N ILE A 448 -6.19 8.35 -30.11
CA ILE A 448 -6.20 7.07 -29.39
C ILE A 448 -7.51 6.38 -29.71
N VAL A 449 -7.45 5.10 -30.10
CA VAL A 449 -8.61 4.31 -30.51
C VAL A 449 -8.68 3.04 -29.70
N TYR A 450 -9.84 2.76 -29.09
CA TYR A 450 -10.09 1.55 -28.33
C TYR A 450 -10.98 0.57 -29.10
N PRO A 451 -10.58 -0.72 -29.18
CA PRO A 451 -11.51 -1.82 -29.41
C PRO A 451 -12.73 -1.76 -28.48
N ALA A 452 -13.88 -2.26 -28.95
CA ALA A 452 -15.14 -2.19 -28.19
C ALA A 452 -15.07 -2.99 -26.87
N ASP A 453 -14.25 -4.02 -26.85
CA ASP A 453 -14.00 -4.99 -25.79
C ASP A 453 -12.71 -4.72 -24.99
N ALA A 454 -12.01 -3.63 -25.30
CA ALA A 454 -10.83 -3.23 -24.54
C ALA A 454 -11.20 -2.72 -23.14
N THR A 455 -10.47 -3.20 -22.14
CA THR A 455 -10.64 -2.80 -20.74
C THR A 455 -9.48 -1.95 -20.23
N GLY A 456 -8.33 -2.07 -20.87
CA GLY A 456 -7.14 -1.28 -20.61
C GLY A 456 -7.22 0.15 -21.11
N ARG A 457 -6.42 1.03 -20.51
CA ARG A 457 -6.34 2.45 -20.83
C ARG A 457 -4.98 2.89 -21.36
N ASP A 458 -4.97 3.90 -22.20
CA ASP A 458 -3.78 4.60 -22.63
C ASP A 458 -3.34 5.59 -21.53
N LEU A 459 -2.04 5.66 -21.22
CA LEU A 459 -1.55 6.59 -20.21
C LEU A 459 -1.76 8.07 -20.58
N LEU A 460 -1.86 8.43 -21.87
CA LEU A 460 -2.21 9.78 -22.30
C LEU A 460 -3.69 10.10 -22.02
N GLU A 461 -4.60 9.13 -22.07
CA GLU A 461 -5.98 9.33 -21.58
C GLU A 461 -5.97 9.58 -20.08
N VAL A 462 -5.28 8.72 -19.32
CA VAL A 462 -5.16 8.85 -17.86
C VAL A 462 -4.57 10.21 -17.49
N ARG A 463 -3.47 10.61 -18.15
CA ARG A 463 -2.83 11.91 -17.95
C ARG A 463 -3.79 13.09 -18.17
N GLN A 464 -4.54 13.08 -19.27
CA GLN A 464 -5.50 14.14 -19.57
C GLN A 464 -6.65 14.17 -18.56
N GLY A 465 -7.11 13.00 -18.11
CA GLY A 465 -8.07 12.86 -17.02
C GLY A 465 -7.56 13.49 -15.73
N LEU A 466 -6.34 13.12 -15.31
CA LEU A 466 -5.74 13.60 -14.07
C LEU A 466 -5.55 15.11 -14.05
N ILE A 467 -5.16 15.72 -15.17
CA ILE A 467 -5.08 17.18 -15.26
C ILE A 467 -6.44 17.84 -15.00
N ARG A 468 -7.55 17.24 -15.44
CA ARG A 468 -8.89 17.74 -15.12
C ARG A 468 -9.24 17.48 -13.65
N TYR A 469 -9.00 16.27 -13.18
CA TYR A 469 -9.28 15.85 -11.81
C TYR A 469 -8.60 16.78 -10.79
N LEU A 470 -7.30 17.02 -10.93
CA LEU A 470 -6.51 17.88 -10.04
C LEU A 470 -6.83 19.39 -10.15
N ARG A 471 -7.61 19.80 -11.17
CA ARG A 471 -8.14 21.17 -11.29
C ARG A 471 -9.54 21.31 -10.70
N ALA A 472 -10.32 20.24 -10.69
CA ALA A 472 -11.70 20.22 -10.25
C ALA A 472 -11.82 19.97 -8.74
N ASP A 473 -10.92 19.18 -8.16
CA ASP A 473 -10.98 18.86 -6.73
C ASP A 473 -10.46 20.02 -5.86
N GLN A 474 -11.21 20.34 -4.81
CA GLN A 474 -10.84 21.33 -3.79
C GLN A 474 -10.03 20.70 -2.65
N SER A 475 -10.05 19.37 -2.53
CA SER A 475 -9.27 18.66 -1.52
C SER A 475 -7.77 18.65 -1.90
N ARG A 476 -6.91 19.03 -0.95
CA ARG A 476 -5.44 19.02 -1.15
C ARG A 476 -4.78 17.74 -0.65
N PHE A 477 -5.44 17.01 0.24
CA PHE A 477 -4.91 15.86 0.96
C PHE A 477 -5.93 14.73 1.00
N GLY A 478 -5.48 13.52 0.68
CA GLY A 478 -6.12 12.27 1.05
C GLY A 478 -5.56 11.76 2.39
N ASN A 479 -5.91 10.52 2.77
CA ASN A 479 -5.33 9.91 3.97
C ASN A 479 -3.87 9.52 3.78
N TRP A 480 -3.47 9.19 2.55
CA TRP A 480 -2.16 8.60 2.23
C TRP A 480 -1.40 9.33 1.11
N THR A 481 -2.03 10.29 0.44
CA THR A 481 -1.42 11.03 -0.66
C THR A 481 -1.89 12.49 -0.70
N SER A 482 -1.26 13.30 -1.54
CA SER A 482 -1.59 14.71 -1.74
C SER A 482 -1.61 15.08 -3.21
N VAL A 483 -2.28 16.19 -3.54
CA VAL A 483 -2.28 16.74 -4.90
C VAL A 483 -0.85 17.02 -5.39
N ASP A 484 0.02 17.51 -4.52
CA ASP A 484 1.41 17.82 -4.89
C ASP A 484 2.21 16.55 -5.15
N HIS A 485 2.02 15.50 -4.35
CA HIS A 485 2.60 14.18 -4.63
C HIS A 485 2.16 13.63 -6.00
N LEU A 486 0.87 13.76 -6.34
CA LEU A 486 0.35 13.32 -7.64
C LEU A 486 0.92 14.15 -8.81
N ARG A 487 1.26 15.43 -8.60
CA ARG A 487 1.90 16.27 -9.63
C ARG A 487 3.34 15.87 -9.91
N GLU A 488 4.03 15.32 -8.93
CA GLU A 488 5.40 14.82 -9.03
C GLU A 488 5.51 13.44 -9.69
N PHE A 489 4.39 12.72 -9.85
CA PHE A 489 4.38 11.44 -10.55
C PHE A 489 4.89 11.57 -12.01
N PRO A 490 5.60 10.56 -12.55
CA PRO A 490 6.25 10.63 -13.88
C PRO A 490 5.27 10.53 -15.08
N LEU A 491 4.13 11.21 -14.99
CA LEU A 491 3.19 11.47 -16.08
C LEU A 491 3.37 12.87 -16.70
N ALA A 492 4.39 13.61 -16.26
CA ALA A 492 4.71 14.96 -16.72
C ALA A 492 3.50 15.90 -16.67
N LEU A 493 2.71 15.87 -15.58
CA LEU A 493 1.45 16.63 -15.46
C LEU A 493 1.65 18.15 -15.53
N THR A 494 2.85 18.63 -15.19
CA THR A 494 3.23 20.04 -15.25
C THR A 494 3.52 20.54 -16.67
N ARG A 495 3.83 19.64 -17.63
CA ARG A 495 4.05 20.01 -19.04
C ARG A 495 2.72 20.26 -19.76
N LYS A 496 2.64 21.30 -20.59
CA LYS A 496 1.48 21.50 -21.46
C LYS A 496 1.64 20.62 -22.71
N LEU A 497 0.76 19.63 -22.86
CA LEU A 497 0.69 18.78 -24.05
C LEU A 497 -0.64 19.01 -24.80
N PRO A 498 -0.70 18.78 -26.12
CA PRO A 498 -1.94 18.81 -26.88
C PRO A 498 -2.97 17.81 -26.32
N ILE A 499 -4.25 18.17 -26.41
CA ILE A 499 -5.35 17.26 -26.11
C ILE A 499 -5.48 16.27 -27.28
N VAL A 500 -5.49 14.98 -26.96
CA VAL A 500 -5.60 13.87 -27.90
C VAL A 500 -7.05 13.39 -27.95
N ALA A 501 -7.60 13.26 -29.16
CA ALA A 501 -8.94 12.74 -29.34
C ALA A 501 -8.99 11.23 -29.03
N ILE A 502 -10.04 10.81 -28.33
CA ILE A 502 -10.28 9.41 -27.94
C ILE A 502 -11.49 8.88 -28.73
N GLU A 503 -11.33 7.73 -29.37
CA GLU A 503 -12.39 7.04 -30.11
C GLU A 503 -12.58 5.62 -29.57
N ARG A 504 -13.83 5.13 -29.62
CA ARG A 504 -14.18 3.77 -29.19
C ARG A 504 -14.97 3.07 -30.28
N GLY A 505 -14.60 1.83 -30.59
CA GLY A 505 -15.30 0.95 -31.53
C GLY A 505 -15.19 1.31 -33.01
N ARG A 506 -14.39 2.33 -33.39
CA ARG A 506 -14.16 2.70 -34.80
C ARG A 506 -12.76 3.27 -35.00
N LEU A 507 -12.12 2.93 -36.12
CA LEU A 507 -10.87 3.54 -36.60
C LEU A 507 -11.14 4.37 -37.86
N ASP A 508 -11.17 5.70 -37.71
CA ASP A 508 -11.40 6.64 -38.80
C ASP A 508 -10.09 7.33 -39.22
N LEU A 509 -9.44 6.79 -40.25
CA LEU A 509 -8.18 7.34 -40.74
C LEU A 509 -8.37 8.70 -41.45
N ALA A 510 -9.56 8.98 -42.00
CA ALA A 510 -9.84 10.30 -42.57
C ALA A 510 -9.86 11.37 -41.47
N ALA A 511 -10.53 11.09 -40.36
CA ALA A 511 -10.53 11.99 -39.20
C ALA A 511 -9.12 12.14 -38.60
N ALA A 512 -8.29 11.09 -38.62
CA ALA A 512 -6.90 11.15 -38.18
C ALA A 512 -5.99 11.93 -39.15
N ALA A 513 -6.24 11.87 -40.46
CA ALA A 513 -5.51 12.62 -41.49
C ALA A 513 -5.89 14.10 -41.56
N GLY A 514 -7.08 14.48 -41.08
CA GLY A 514 -7.62 15.84 -41.22
C GLY A 514 -6.71 16.93 -40.64
N GLY A 515 -6.45 17.99 -41.41
CA GLY A 515 -5.59 19.12 -41.01
C GLY A 515 -4.81 19.68 -42.20
N ASN A 516 -4.08 20.77 -41.96
CA ASN A 516 -3.15 21.39 -42.92
C ASN A 516 -1.78 21.50 -42.21
N PRO A 517 -0.66 20.97 -42.77
CA PRO A 517 -0.48 20.37 -44.09
C PRO A 517 -1.14 19.00 -44.30
N PRO A 518 -1.33 18.56 -45.57
CA PRO A 518 -1.85 17.24 -45.88
C PRO A 518 -0.90 16.13 -45.43
N VAL A 519 -1.45 15.14 -44.74
CA VAL A 519 -0.73 13.96 -44.22
C VAL A 519 -0.40 13.01 -45.36
N ARG A 520 0.87 12.57 -45.44
CA ARG A 520 1.35 11.64 -46.48
C ARG A 520 1.14 10.20 -46.06
N GLN A 521 1.36 9.92 -44.77
CA GLN A 521 1.25 8.58 -44.23
C GLN A 521 0.75 8.59 -42.78
N LEU A 522 0.03 7.53 -42.42
CA LEU A 522 -0.47 7.31 -41.07
C LEU A 522 0.11 5.99 -40.53
N TYR A 523 0.61 6.05 -39.30
CA TYR A 523 1.02 4.86 -38.57
C TYR A 523 -0.06 4.53 -37.54
N VAL A 524 -0.60 3.32 -37.60
CA VAL A 524 -1.47 2.75 -36.59
C VAL A 524 -0.64 1.76 -35.78
N VAL A 525 -0.46 2.04 -34.50
CA VAL A 525 0.35 1.20 -33.61
C VAL A 525 -0.55 0.58 -32.58
N ALA A 526 -0.52 -0.74 -32.50
CA ALA A 526 -1.28 -1.51 -31.51
C ALA A 526 -0.49 -1.65 -30.21
N TYR A 527 -1.15 -1.53 -29.06
CA TYR A 527 -0.51 -1.59 -27.74
C TYR A 527 -1.24 -2.51 -26.79
N ASP A 528 -0.47 -3.13 -25.90
CA ASP A 528 -0.99 -3.86 -24.73
C ASP A 528 -1.24 -2.95 -23.51
N ILE A 529 -1.72 -3.56 -22.43
CA ILE A 529 -2.00 -2.87 -21.15
C ILE A 529 -0.76 -2.17 -20.58
N ALA A 530 0.41 -2.79 -20.73
CA ALA A 530 1.68 -2.25 -20.29
C ALA A 530 2.21 -1.15 -21.20
N GLN A 531 1.49 -0.69 -22.24
CA GLN A 531 1.96 0.29 -23.22
C GLN A 531 3.12 -0.23 -24.09
N ARG A 532 3.21 -1.54 -24.34
CA ARG A 532 4.18 -2.11 -25.28
C ARG A 532 3.57 -2.17 -26.68
N PRO A 533 4.28 -1.72 -27.72
CA PRO A 533 3.79 -1.86 -29.08
C PRO A 533 3.79 -3.34 -29.49
N LEU A 534 2.66 -3.81 -30.02
CA LEU A 534 2.43 -5.17 -30.49
C LEU A 534 2.62 -5.28 -32.01
N SER A 535 2.16 -4.29 -32.74
CA SER A 535 2.27 -4.23 -34.21
C SER A 535 2.25 -2.78 -34.71
N VAL A 536 2.72 -2.60 -35.94
CA VAL A 536 2.68 -1.32 -36.66
C VAL A 536 2.09 -1.56 -38.04
N ASP A 537 1.05 -0.82 -38.37
CA ASP A 537 0.45 -0.75 -39.70
C ASP A 537 0.69 0.64 -40.27
N LEU A 538 1.24 0.70 -41.47
CA LEU A 538 1.57 1.94 -42.18
C LEU A 538 0.65 2.10 -43.37
N TYR A 539 -0.22 3.10 -43.32
CA TYR A 539 -1.12 3.46 -44.39
C TYR A 539 -0.54 4.62 -45.20
N ARG A 540 -0.38 4.41 -46.50
CA ARG A 540 0.15 5.40 -47.45
C ARG A 540 -0.86 5.63 -48.57
N ARG A 541 -0.92 6.87 -49.04
CA ARG A 541 -1.59 7.23 -50.28
C ARG A 541 -0.64 7.12 -51.46
#